data_AF-A0A1Q6LBU5-F1
#
_entry.id   AF-A0A1Q6LBU5-F1
#
_cell.length_a   1.000
_cell.length_b   1.000
_cell.length_c   1.000
_cell.angle_alpha   90.00
_cell.angle_beta   90.00
_cell.angle_gamma   90.00
#
_symmetry.space_group_name_H-M   'P 1'
#
loop_
_entity.id
_entity.type
_entity.pdbx_description
1 polymer ?
#
loop_
_entity_poly.entity_id
_entity_poly.type
_entity_poly.pdbx_seq_one_letter_code
_entity_poly.pdbx_strand_id
1 'polypeptide(L)'
;MARFKLDRNTISEKNNKELSVDFLKSANEELIKENKALIKENKELKKKIEELESRALINPRKVTDEQVKKIKELRASGLSYRAIVKEIGLSTCTIQRALKGIYD
;
A
#
# COMPACT_ATOMS: atom_id res chain seq x y z
N MET A 1 48.11 -18.19 48.28
CA MET A 1 47.26 -18.06 47.07
C MET A 1 45.80 -18.14 47.51
N ALA A 2 45.12 -17.01 47.71
CA ALA A 2 43.74 -17.00 48.19
C ALA A 2 42.78 -17.45 47.06
N ARG A 3 42.10 -18.59 47.24
CA ARG A 3 41.03 -19.04 46.34
C ARG A 3 39.77 -18.24 46.65
N PHE A 4 39.49 -17.21 45.85
CA PHE A 4 38.19 -16.53 45.85
C PHE A 4 37.10 -17.55 45.49
N LYS A 5 36.28 -17.93 46.48
CA LYS A 5 35.06 -18.71 46.24
C LYS A 5 34.01 -17.73 45.73
N LEU A 6 33.60 -17.86 44.48
CA LEU A 6 32.49 -17.08 43.93
C LEU A 6 31.18 -17.52 44.57
N ASP A 7 30.36 -16.57 45.01
CA ASP A 7 29.10 -16.83 45.71
C ASP A 7 28.05 -17.47 44.80
N ARG A 8 27.29 -18.44 45.33
CA ARG A 8 26.25 -19.18 44.59
C ARG A 8 25.18 -18.27 43.97
N ASN A 9 24.86 -17.14 44.61
CA ASN A 9 23.95 -16.13 44.06
C ASN A 9 24.48 -15.56 42.73
N THR A 10 25.78 -15.23 42.67
CA THR A 10 26.41 -14.68 41.46
C THR A 10 26.41 -15.66 40.29
N ILE A 11 26.40 -16.97 40.57
CA ILE A 11 26.31 -18.02 39.54
C ILE A 11 24.88 -18.11 39.01
N SER A 12 23.87 -18.07 39.89
CA SER A 12 22.46 -18.11 39.49
C SER A 12 22.04 -16.91 38.65
N GLU A 13 22.53 -15.71 38.98
CA GLU A 13 22.27 -14.49 38.21
C GLU A 13 22.92 -14.51 36.83
N LYS A 14 24.13 -15.09 36.70
CA LYS A 14 24.81 -15.27 35.42
C LYS A 14 24.04 -16.24 34.51
N ASN A 15 23.61 -17.38 35.04
CA ASN A 15 22.84 -18.37 34.29
C ASN A 15 21.49 -17.81 33.82
N ASN A 16 20.80 -17.04 34.66
CA ASN A 16 19.53 -16.39 34.29
C ASN A 16 19.72 -15.32 33.20
N LYS A 17 20.82 -14.56 33.24
CA LYS A 17 21.18 -13.60 32.19
C LYS A 17 21.53 -14.31 30.88
N GLU A 18 22.27 -15.41 30.93
CA GLU A 18 22.62 -16.22 29.74
C GLU A 18 21.38 -16.81 29.06
N LEU A 19 20.45 -17.39 29.84
CA LEU A 19 19.15 -17.86 29.33
C LEU A 19 18.32 -16.74 28.69
N SER A 20 18.32 -15.55 29.29
CA SER A 20 17.65 -14.37 28.73
C SER A 20 18.29 -13.90 27.43
N VAL A 21 19.61 -13.99 27.30
CA VAL A 21 20.35 -13.57 26.09
C VAL A 21 20.07 -14.52 24.93
N ASP A 22 19.99 -15.83 25.17
CA ASP A 22 19.74 -16.81 24.12
C ASP A 22 18.29 -16.75 23.60
N PHE A 23 17.32 -16.46 24.48
CA PHE A 23 15.95 -16.16 24.07
C PHE A 23 15.86 -14.90 23.18
N LEU A 24 16.60 -13.84 23.52
CA LEU A 24 16.63 -12.62 22.71
C LEU A 24 17.31 -12.86 21.34
N LYS A 25 18.35 -13.71 21.29
CA LYS A 25 18.98 -14.09 20.01
C LYS A 25 18.02 -14.86 19.12
N SER A 26 17.30 -15.85 19.65
CA SER A 26 16.33 -16.63 18.86
C SER A 26 15.21 -15.75 18.32
N ALA A 27 14.66 -14.86 19.15
CA ALA A 27 13.63 -13.91 18.71
C ALA A 27 14.16 -12.95 17.61
N ASN A 28 15.40 -12.47 17.75
CA ASN A 28 16.03 -11.63 16.72
C ASN A 28 16.26 -12.39 15.41
N GLU A 29 16.65 -13.66 15.47
CA GLU A 29 16.80 -14.49 14.28
C GLU A 29 15.47 -14.71 13.54
N GLU A 30 14.38 -14.92 14.27
CA GLU A 30 13.03 -15.02 13.71
C GLU A 30 12.59 -13.71 13.05
N LEU A 31 12.77 -12.57 13.73
CA LEU A 31 12.49 -11.25 13.18
C LEU A 31 13.31 -10.96 11.92
N ILE A 32 14.57 -11.39 11.87
CA ILE A 32 15.42 -11.24 10.68
C ILE A 32 14.88 -12.08 9.51
N LYS A 33 14.38 -13.30 9.78
CA LYS A 33 13.77 -14.15 8.74
C LYS A 33 12.49 -13.52 8.19
N GLU A 34 11.63 -13.03 9.07
CA GLU A 34 10.38 -12.35 8.69
C GLU A 34 10.66 -11.08 7.88
N ASN A 35 11.58 -10.23 8.34
CA ASN A 35 11.99 -9.03 7.60
C ASN A 35 12.54 -9.36 6.21
N LYS A 36 13.32 -10.43 6.06
CA LYS A 36 13.80 -10.88 4.74
C LYS A 36 12.66 -11.32 3.84
N ALA A 37 11.64 -11.98 4.36
CA ALA A 37 10.46 -12.38 3.59
C ALA A 37 9.66 -11.14 3.13
N LEU A 38 9.39 -10.20 4.04
CA LEU A 38 8.70 -8.94 3.73
C LEU A 38 9.44 -8.09 2.70
N ILE A 39 10.77 -8.03 2.75
CA ILE A 39 11.57 -7.33 1.74
C ILE A 39 11.41 -7.95 0.35
N LYS A 40 11.34 -9.29 0.26
CA LYS A 40 11.10 -9.98 -1.01
C LYS A 40 9.71 -9.68 -1.55
N GLU A 41 8.69 -9.78 -0.70
CA GLU A 41 7.30 -9.47 -1.07
C GLU A 41 7.16 -8.02 -1.55
N ASN A 42 7.74 -7.06 -0.82
CA ASN A 42 7.74 -5.65 -1.22
C ASN A 42 8.40 -5.43 -2.58
N LYS A 43 9.45 -6.19 -2.91
CA LYS A 43 10.11 -6.12 -4.22
C LYS A 43 9.22 -6.67 -5.33
N GLU A 44 8.46 -7.73 -5.07
CA GLU A 44 7.50 -8.29 -6.02
C GLU A 44 6.29 -7.38 -6.22
N LEU A 45 5.76 -6.80 -5.15
CA LEU A 45 4.67 -5.82 -5.21
C LEU A 45 5.06 -4.60 -6.05
N LYS A 46 6.27 -4.07 -5.87
CA LYS A 46 6.79 -2.97 -6.72
C LYS A 46 6.80 -3.32 -8.20
N LYS A 47 7.26 -4.52 -8.57
CA LYS A 47 7.23 -4.97 -9.97
C LYS A 47 5.81 -5.08 -10.53
N LYS A 48 4.86 -5.57 -9.73
CA LYS A 48 3.44 -5.64 -10.12
C LYS A 48 2.85 -4.25 -10.34
N ILE A 49 3.20 -3.28 -9.48
CA ILE A 49 2.78 -1.88 -9.64
C ILE A 49 3.33 -1.31 -10.96
N GLU A 50 4.63 -1.45 -11.22
CA GLU A 50 5.26 -0.99 -12.48
C GLU A 50 4.59 -1.63 -13.72
N GLU A 51 4.29 -2.93 -13.66
CA GLU A 51 3.58 -3.62 -14.75
C GLU A 51 2.16 -3.08 -14.95
N LEU A 52 1.40 -2.87 -13.88
CA LEU A 52 0.04 -2.32 -13.95
C LEU A 52 0.06 -0.86 -14.45
N GLU A 53 1.00 -0.05 -14.00
CA GLU A 53 1.20 1.32 -14.47
C GLU A 53 1.52 1.35 -15.96
N SER A 54 2.42 0.48 -16.43
CA SER A 54 2.75 0.38 -17.86
C SER A 54 1.53 -0.01 -18.71
N ARG A 55 0.68 -0.91 -18.21
CA ARG A 55 -0.57 -1.30 -18.88
C ARG A 55 -1.61 -0.17 -18.86
N ALA A 56 -1.72 0.57 -17.76
CA ALA A 56 -2.62 1.70 -17.63
C ALA A 56 -2.21 2.87 -18.57
N LEU A 57 -0.91 3.07 -18.78
CA LEU A 57 -0.39 4.05 -19.73
C LEU A 57 -0.76 3.70 -21.18
N ILE A 58 -0.81 2.40 -21.52
CA ILE A 58 -1.18 1.90 -22.85
C ILE A 58 -2.69 2.02 -23.12
N ASN A 59 -3.53 1.94 -22.08
CA ASN A 59 -4.98 2.10 -22.17
C ASN A 59 -5.46 3.26 -21.29
N PRO A 60 -5.21 4.52 -21.69
CA PRO A 60 -5.70 5.66 -20.93
C PRO A 60 -7.22 5.55 -20.79
N ARG A 61 -7.73 5.70 -19.56
CA ARG A 61 -9.17 5.84 -19.30
C ARG A 61 -9.67 6.96 -20.23
N LYS A 62 -10.58 6.62 -21.14
CA LYS A 62 -11.14 7.58 -22.13
C LYS A 62 -11.90 8.74 -21.48
N VAL A 63 -12.23 8.61 -20.19
CA VAL A 63 -12.92 9.61 -19.38
C VAL A 63 -12.20 9.70 -18.04
N THR A 64 -11.77 10.91 -17.66
CA THR A 64 -11.10 11.15 -16.38
C THR A 64 -12.13 11.41 -15.27
N ASP A 65 -11.76 11.15 -14.03
CA ASP A 65 -12.65 11.36 -12.87
C ASP A 65 -13.02 12.86 -12.71
N GLU A 66 -12.11 13.76 -13.12
CA GLU A 66 -12.38 15.21 -13.19
C GLU A 66 -13.49 15.53 -14.21
N GLN A 67 -13.47 14.89 -15.38
CA GLN A 67 -14.53 15.04 -16.37
C GLN A 67 -15.87 14.52 -15.83
N VAL A 68 -15.87 13.41 -15.08
CA VAL A 68 -17.09 12.86 -14.45
C VAL A 68 -17.67 13.84 -13.43
N LYS A 69 -16.83 14.42 -12.56
CA LYS A 69 -17.25 15.45 -11.60
C LYS A 69 -17.85 16.65 -12.30
N LYS A 70 -17.16 17.17 -13.33
CA LYS A 70 -17.65 18.30 -14.11
C LYS A 70 -18.98 18.00 -14.81
N ILE A 71 -19.17 16.80 -15.36
CA ILE A 71 -20.46 16.37 -15.93
C ILE A 71 -21.59 16.44 -14.89
N LYS A 72 -21.35 15.93 -13.68
CA LYS A 72 -22.32 15.92 -12.59
C LYS A 72 -22.67 17.33 -12.14
N GLU A 73 -21.68 18.20 -11.99
CA GLU A 73 -21.86 19.61 -11.64
C GLU A 73 -22.66 20.38 -12.69
N LEU A 74 -22.28 20.26 -13.98
CA LEU A 74 -23.00 20.91 -15.09
C LEU A 74 -24.42 20.38 -15.22
N ARG A 75 -24.66 19.11 -14.91
CA ARG A 75 -26.01 18.57 -14.91
C ARG A 75 -26.83 19.10 -13.73
N ALA A 76 -26.22 19.21 -12.55
CA ALA A 76 -26.84 19.78 -11.37
C ALA A 76 -27.18 21.28 -11.55
N SER A 77 -26.36 22.02 -12.31
CA SER A 77 -26.64 23.43 -12.66
C SER A 77 -27.73 23.60 -13.73
N GLY A 78 -28.32 22.51 -14.21
CA GLY A 78 -29.46 22.54 -15.13
C GLY A 78 -29.09 22.59 -16.61
N LEU A 79 -27.81 22.46 -16.98
CA LEU A 79 -27.42 22.45 -18.39
C LEU A 79 -27.99 21.24 -19.14
N SER A 80 -28.35 21.48 -20.40
CA SER A 80 -28.82 20.43 -21.30
C SER A 80 -27.66 19.52 -21.72
N TYR A 81 -27.96 18.27 -22.06
CA TYR A 81 -26.97 17.33 -22.59
C TYR A 81 -26.15 17.91 -23.76
N ARG A 82 -26.78 18.67 -24.67
CA ARG A 82 -26.09 19.30 -25.80
C ARG A 82 -25.08 20.37 -25.35
N ALA A 83 -25.40 21.14 -24.31
CA ALA A 83 -24.47 22.13 -23.77
C ALA A 83 -23.26 21.46 -23.11
N ILE A 84 -23.48 20.39 -22.33
CA ILE A 84 -22.42 19.61 -21.68
C ILE A 84 -21.50 18.96 -22.72
N VAL A 85 -22.06 18.42 -23.81
CA VAL A 85 -21.27 17.89 -24.95
C VAL A 85 -20.36 18.96 -25.53
N LYS A 86 -20.87 20.17 -25.74
CA LYS A 86 -20.09 21.28 -26.33
C LYS A 86 -18.97 21.73 -25.41
N GLU A 87 -19.18 21.69 -24.09
CA GLU A 87 -18.20 22.15 -23.11
C GLU A 87 -17.09 21.12 -22.84
N ILE A 88 -17.44 19.83 -22.76
CA ILE A 88 -16.50 18.76 -22.37
C ILE A 88 -15.91 18.04 -23.59
N GLY A 89 -16.59 18.10 -24.75
CA GLY A 89 -16.15 17.42 -25.96
C GLY A 89 -16.40 15.90 -25.96
N LEU A 90 -17.15 15.39 -24.97
CA LEU A 90 -17.53 13.98 -24.88
C LEU A 90 -18.90 13.74 -25.52
N SER A 91 -19.09 12.55 -26.08
CA SER A 91 -20.37 12.17 -26.69
C SER A 91 -21.50 12.13 -25.66
N THR A 92 -22.74 12.30 -26.14
CA THR A 92 -23.95 12.20 -25.31
C THR A 92 -24.02 10.87 -24.55
N CYS A 93 -23.66 9.77 -25.20
CA CYS A 93 -23.61 8.44 -24.60
C CYS A 93 -22.63 8.39 -23.42
N THR A 94 -21.43 8.97 -23.57
CA THR A 94 -20.43 9.02 -22.49
C THR A 94 -20.91 9.83 -21.30
N ILE A 95 -21.55 10.98 -21.56
CA ILE A 95 -22.14 11.82 -20.51
C ILE A 95 -23.24 11.06 -19.75
N GLN A 96 -24.12 10.34 -20.47
CA GLN A 96 -25.17 9.55 -19.84
C GLN A 96 -24.59 8.40 -18.99
N ARG A 97 -23.50 7.76 -19.45
CA ARG A 97 -22.80 6.72 -18.68
C ARG A 97 -22.16 7.29 -17.41
N ALA A 98 -21.58 8.49 -17.48
CA ALA A 98 -21.03 9.20 -16.31
C ALA A 98 -22.12 9.55 -15.28
N LEU A 99 -23.28 10.03 -15.72
CA LEU A 99 -24.40 10.31 -14.83
C LEU A 99 -25.00 9.05 -14.20
N LYS A 100 -24.88 7.89 -14.87
CA LYS A 100 -25.27 6.57 -14.33
C LYS A 100 -24.24 5.97 -13.37
N GLY A 101 -23.10 6.63 -13.16
CA GLY A 101 -22.03 6.14 -12.27
C GLY A 101 -21.17 5.02 -12.83
N ILE A 102 -21.15 4.83 -14.17
CA ILE A 102 -20.32 3.78 -14.79
C ILE A 102 -18.81 4.09 -14.69
N TYR A 103 -18.47 5.35 -14.46
CA TYR A 103 -17.10 5.83 -14.33
C TYR A 103 -16.75 6.32 -12.91
N ASP A 104 -17.65 6.08 -11.95
CA ASP A 104 -17.37 6.33 -10.52
C ASP A 104 -16.43 5.28 -9.92
#